data_AF-A0A3M1QX53-F1
#
_entry.id   AF-A0A3M1QX53-F1
#
_cell.length_a   1.000
_cell.length_b   1.000
_cell.length_c   1.000
_cell.angle_alpha   90.00
_cell.angle_beta   90.00
_cell.angle_gamma   90.00
#
_symmetry.space_group_name_H-M   'P 1'
#
loop_
_entity.id
_entity.type
_entity.pdbx_description
1 polymer ?
#
loop_
_entity_poly.entity_id
_entity_poly.type
_entity_poly.pdbx_seq_one_letter_code
_entity_poly.pdbx_strand_id
1 'polypeptide(L)'
;DPEQVRAWLASAAEAYAMLGEVERRAEAGPEAVATLDALRRGVFARHDLEAGDPVGSDRVWLAIPSQPGQLLANDLSKYRLYRTRRRIAAGEPVLRQDLVVEDVRERVLEAVRRVVALVRDSGTAIPDGAPMALSHHYGIDRFGEWGAALFDVVNRAYCKKVIVLLPGQGHPRHRHRRKEETFHVLHGTLEVELDGSRRQVGPGEMVTVEPGVAHTFRSDAGAVFEEISTTHYPDDSEYDDPAIGRNTARKTHLRFRRRWLAEEPT
;
A
#
# COMPACT_ATOMS: atom_id res chain seq x y z
N ASP A 1 -17.66 47.24 -47.70
CA ASP A 1 -16.84 48.32 -47.10
C ASP A 1 -15.48 47.74 -46.70
N PRO A 2 -14.36 48.24 -47.25
CA PRO A 2 -13.01 47.72 -46.96
C PRO A 2 -12.61 47.73 -45.48
N GLU A 3 -13.12 48.66 -44.68
CA GLU A 3 -12.82 48.71 -43.24
C GLU A 3 -13.44 47.54 -42.47
N GLN A 4 -14.69 47.19 -42.80
CA GLN A 4 -15.37 46.04 -42.22
C GLN A 4 -14.64 44.71 -42.52
N VAL A 5 -14.13 44.55 -43.74
CA VAL A 5 -13.36 43.35 -44.11
C VAL A 5 -12.08 43.25 -43.30
N ARG A 6 -11.37 44.37 -43.08
CA ARG A 6 -10.17 44.40 -42.24
C ARG A 6 -10.48 44.04 -40.78
N ALA A 7 -11.57 44.57 -40.23
CA ALA A 7 -12.01 44.24 -38.87
C ALA A 7 -12.34 42.74 -38.72
N TRP A 8 -12.98 42.15 -39.71
CA TRP A 8 -13.36 40.73 -39.70
C TRP A 8 -12.13 39.81 -39.71
N LEU A 9 -11.13 40.12 -40.54
CA LEU A 9 -9.88 39.37 -40.59
C LEU A 9 -9.04 39.54 -39.31
N ALA A 10 -9.03 40.74 -38.71
CA ALA A 10 -8.37 40.97 -37.43
C ALA A 10 -9.01 40.15 -36.30
N SER A 11 -10.35 40.11 -36.24
CA SER A 11 -11.07 39.29 -35.27
C SER A 11 -10.81 37.79 -35.47
N ALA A 12 -10.75 37.31 -36.71
CA ALA A 12 -10.38 35.93 -37.01
C ALA A 12 -8.93 35.62 -36.58
N ALA A 13 -7.99 36.52 -36.84
CA ALA A 13 -6.59 36.34 -36.43
C ALA A 13 -6.44 36.31 -34.90
N GLU A 14 -7.16 37.16 -34.18
CA GLU A 14 -7.21 37.15 -32.72
C GLU A 14 -7.82 35.84 -32.19
N ALA A 15 -8.92 35.36 -32.79
CA ALA A 15 -9.51 34.08 -32.44
C ALA A 15 -8.53 32.91 -32.67
N TYR A 16 -7.81 32.90 -33.79
CA TYR A 16 -6.78 31.88 -34.06
C TYR A 16 -5.63 31.95 -33.04
N ALA A 17 -5.22 33.14 -32.61
CA ALA A 17 -4.21 33.30 -31.58
C ALA A 17 -4.69 32.81 -30.20
N MET A 18 -5.94 33.08 -29.84
CA MET A 18 -6.55 32.65 -28.57
C MET A 18 -6.75 31.13 -28.48
N LEU A 19 -6.98 30.46 -29.62
CA LEU A 19 -7.14 29.01 -29.67
C LEU A 19 -5.87 28.24 -29.28
N GLY A 20 -4.69 28.85 -29.43
CA GLY A 20 -3.40 28.23 -29.07
C GLY A 20 -3.08 26.95 -29.87
N GLU A 21 -2.23 26.07 -29.32
CA GLU A 21 -1.94 24.77 -29.92
C GLU A 21 -3.06 23.76 -29.61
N VAL A 22 -3.69 23.21 -30.65
CA VAL A 22 -4.79 22.22 -30.53
C VAL A 22 -4.26 20.77 -30.50
N GLU A 23 -3.14 20.51 -31.18
CA GLU A 23 -2.59 19.15 -31.34
C GLU A 23 -1.82 18.66 -30.11
N ARG A 24 -1.45 19.56 -29.19
CA ARG A 24 -0.67 19.21 -28.00
C ARG A 24 -1.13 20.01 -26.79
N ARG A 25 -0.97 19.39 -25.63
CA ARG A 25 -1.21 20.06 -24.36
C ARG A 25 -0.12 21.10 -24.13
N ALA A 26 -0.51 22.35 -23.90
CA ALA A 26 0.43 23.41 -23.54
C ALA A 26 1.19 23.04 -22.26
N GLU A 27 2.52 23.22 -22.28
CA GLU A 27 3.36 23.07 -21.11
C GLU A 27 3.21 24.30 -20.21
N ALA A 28 3.02 24.07 -18.91
CA ALA A 28 2.94 25.17 -17.96
C ALA A 28 4.33 25.80 -17.81
N GLY A 29 4.43 27.11 -18.00
CA GLY A 29 5.65 27.86 -17.74
C GLY A 29 6.05 27.81 -16.25
N PRO A 30 7.32 28.11 -15.91
CA PRO A 30 7.82 28.03 -14.54
C PRO A 30 7.02 28.85 -13.52
N GLU A 31 6.52 30.02 -13.92
CA GLU A 31 5.68 30.88 -13.08
C GLU A 31 4.33 30.22 -12.77
N ALA A 32 3.65 29.68 -13.78
CA ALA A 32 2.40 28.95 -13.60
C ALA A 32 2.58 27.73 -12.69
N VAL A 33 3.68 26.98 -12.84
CA VAL A 33 4.01 25.86 -11.95
C VAL A 33 4.22 26.33 -10.51
N ALA A 34 4.99 27.40 -10.29
CA ALA A 34 5.22 27.95 -8.96
C ALA A 34 3.92 28.44 -8.29
N THR A 35 3.04 29.13 -9.03
CA THR A 35 1.73 29.55 -8.54
C THR A 35 0.85 28.36 -8.18
N LEU A 36 0.80 27.34 -9.04
CA LEU A 36 0.02 26.12 -8.78
C LEU A 36 0.56 25.35 -7.56
N ASP A 37 1.88 25.27 -7.40
CA ASP A 37 2.50 24.61 -6.26
C ASP A 37 2.21 25.35 -4.96
N ALA A 38 2.29 26.68 -4.93
CA ALA A 38 1.94 27.48 -3.75
C ALA A 38 0.49 27.26 -3.28
N LEU A 39 -0.43 26.95 -4.20
CA LEU A 39 -1.83 26.62 -3.91
C LEU A 39 -2.08 25.14 -3.56
N ARG A 40 -1.08 24.26 -3.72
CA ARG A 40 -1.15 22.88 -3.27
C ARG A 40 -0.89 22.80 -1.77
N ARG A 41 -1.43 21.74 -1.14
CA ARG A 41 -1.13 21.43 0.26
C ARG A 41 0.32 20.94 0.37
N GLY A 42 1.13 21.66 1.14
CA GLY A 42 2.45 21.23 1.59
C GLY A 42 2.35 20.24 2.75
N VAL A 43 3.39 19.43 2.91
CA VAL A 43 3.54 18.47 4.01
C VAL A 43 4.30 19.11 5.16
N PHE A 44 3.76 19.00 6.37
CA PHE A 44 4.34 19.53 7.60
C PHE A 44 4.48 18.42 8.64
N ALA A 45 5.52 18.49 9.47
CA ALA A 45 5.73 17.54 10.55
C ALA A 45 4.66 17.72 11.64
N ARG A 46 4.03 16.63 12.08
CA ARG A 46 3.04 16.64 13.17
C ARG A 46 3.72 16.63 14.55
N HIS A 47 4.84 15.93 14.62
CA HIS A 47 5.70 15.78 15.80
C HIS A 47 7.15 15.95 15.34
N ASP A 48 8.08 16.02 16.28
CA ASP A 48 9.50 15.98 15.95
C ASP A 48 9.81 14.68 15.20
N LEU A 49 10.47 14.80 14.05
CA LEU A 49 10.96 13.68 13.25
C LEU A 49 12.48 13.66 13.37
N GLU A 50 13.05 12.56 13.84
CA GLU A 50 14.50 12.39 13.92
C GLU A 50 15.05 11.90 12.58
N ALA A 51 16.38 11.91 12.39
CA ALA A 51 16.98 11.37 11.17
C ALA A 51 16.67 9.87 10.98
N GLY A 52 16.23 9.49 9.79
CA GLY A 52 15.83 8.13 9.43
C GLY A 52 14.34 7.82 9.66
N ASP A 53 13.60 8.70 10.33
CA ASP A 53 12.18 8.53 10.56
C ASP A 53 11.38 8.53 9.24
N PRO A 54 10.35 7.67 9.14
CA PRO A 54 9.48 7.65 7.97
C PRO A 54 8.55 8.88 7.96
N VAL A 55 8.27 9.39 6.78
CA VAL A 55 7.25 10.44 6.56
C VAL A 55 5.92 9.77 6.21
N GLY A 56 5.23 9.29 7.25
CA GLY A 56 3.92 8.63 7.16
C GLY A 56 2.75 9.55 7.47
N SER A 57 1.52 9.17 7.08
CA SER A 57 0.29 9.95 7.31
C SER A 57 -0.03 10.21 8.79
N ASP A 58 0.45 9.34 9.68
CA ASP A 58 0.38 9.48 11.14
C ASP A 58 1.37 10.53 11.68
N ARG A 59 2.45 10.80 10.94
CA ARG A 59 3.56 11.68 11.35
C ARG A 59 3.52 13.06 10.72
N VAL A 60 2.65 13.27 9.73
CA VAL A 60 2.51 14.54 9.03
C VAL A 60 1.09 15.06 9.03
N TRP A 61 0.96 16.32 8.64
CA TRP A 61 -0.31 16.96 8.30
C TRP A 61 -0.13 17.81 7.03
N LEU A 62 -1.25 18.15 6.39
CA LEU A 62 -1.28 18.79 5.08
C LEU A 62 -1.95 20.15 5.17
N ALA A 63 -1.30 21.20 4.68
CA ALA A 63 -1.86 22.56 4.71
C ALA A 63 -1.36 23.47 3.58
N ILE A 64 -2.08 24.57 3.37
CA ILE A 64 -1.71 25.64 2.44
C ILE A 64 -1.29 26.91 3.21
N PRO A 65 -0.53 27.83 2.59
CA PRO A 65 0.17 27.66 1.32
C PRO A 65 1.36 26.71 1.47
N SER A 66 1.81 26.12 0.35
CA SER A 66 3.12 25.44 0.32
C SER A 66 4.23 26.43 -0.04
N GLN A 67 5.48 26.02 0.15
CA GLN A 67 6.66 26.78 -0.24
C GLN A 67 7.55 26.03 -1.25
N PRO A 68 8.39 26.75 -2.03
CA PRO A 68 9.32 26.12 -2.97
C PRO A 68 10.16 25.03 -2.30
N GLY A 69 10.27 23.87 -2.96
CA GLY A 69 11.05 22.72 -2.48
C GLY A 69 10.38 21.90 -1.37
N GLN A 70 9.19 22.28 -0.90
CA GLN A 70 8.41 21.48 0.05
C GLN A 70 7.88 20.20 -0.62
N LEU A 71 7.80 19.12 0.14
CA LEU A 71 7.04 17.93 -0.25
C LEU A 71 5.55 18.30 -0.27
N LEU A 72 4.84 17.93 -1.33
CA LEU A 72 3.42 18.24 -1.48
C LEU A 72 2.57 17.00 -1.20
N ALA A 73 1.31 17.22 -0.88
CA ALA A 73 0.33 16.16 -0.70
C ALA A 73 0.27 15.18 -1.89
N ASN A 74 0.49 15.69 -3.11
CA ASN A 74 0.45 14.91 -4.34
C ASN A 74 1.69 14.01 -4.53
N ASP A 75 2.78 14.26 -3.81
CA ASP A 75 3.97 13.42 -3.85
C ASP A 75 3.88 12.23 -2.91
N LEU A 76 2.99 12.29 -1.91
CA LEU A 76 2.73 11.19 -0.99
C LEU A 76 2.07 10.05 -1.75
N SER A 77 2.67 8.88 -1.65
CA SER A 77 2.22 7.69 -2.36
C SER A 77 2.54 6.47 -1.53
N LYS A 78 1.73 5.43 -1.65
CA LYS A 78 2.04 4.10 -1.09
C LYS A 78 3.26 3.43 -1.75
N TYR A 79 3.75 3.99 -2.86
CA TYR A 79 4.92 3.47 -3.59
C TYR A 79 6.18 4.31 -3.40
N ARG A 80 6.07 5.55 -2.91
CA ARG A 80 7.23 6.40 -2.63
C ARG A 80 7.39 6.55 -1.14
N LEU A 81 8.37 5.84 -0.60
CA LEU A 81 8.70 5.88 0.82
C LEU A 81 9.71 6.99 1.05
N TYR A 82 9.38 7.90 1.96
CA TYR A 82 10.27 9.00 2.32
C TYR A 82 10.79 8.80 3.74
N ARG A 83 12.09 9.04 3.92
CA ARG A 83 12.75 9.08 5.22
C ARG A 83 13.51 10.38 5.39
N THR A 84 13.48 10.95 6.57
CA THR A 84 14.21 12.16 6.92
C THR A 84 15.72 11.91 6.90
N ARG A 85 16.50 12.83 6.32
CA ARG A 85 17.97 12.85 6.37
C ARG A 85 18.51 13.47 7.66
N ARG A 86 17.71 14.35 8.27
CA ARG A 86 18.03 15.13 9.46
C ARG A 86 16.77 15.31 10.31
N ARG A 87 16.95 15.82 11.52
CA ARG A 87 15.83 16.23 12.36
C ARG A 87 14.98 17.32 11.69
N ILE A 88 13.65 17.20 11.81
CA ILE A 88 12.64 18.19 11.43
C ILE A 88 11.75 18.42 12.64
N ALA A 89 11.61 19.66 13.10
CA ALA A 89 10.84 19.97 14.32
C ALA A 89 9.33 19.89 14.04
N ALA A 90 8.53 19.65 15.08
CA ALA A 90 7.08 19.68 14.98
C ALA A 90 6.59 21.02 14.40
N GLY A 91 5.70 20.95 13.40
CA GLY A 91 5.16 22.10 12.69
C GLY A 91 6.02 22.59 11.52
N GLU A 92 7.26 22.14 11.37
CA GLU A 92 8.11 22.56 10.26
C GLU A 92 7.70 21.95 8.91
N PRO A 93 7.93 22.67 7.80
CA PRO A 93 7.71 22.14 6.46
C PRO A 93 8.71 21.02 6.15
N VAL A 94 8.20 19.92 5.59
CA VAL A 94 9.05 18.80 5.15
C VAL A 94 9.58 19.13 3.75
N LEU A 95 10.89 19.40 3.63
CA LEU A 95 11.54 19.77 2.38
C LEU A 95 12.15 18.56 1.67
N ARG A 96 12.06 18.52 0.32
CA ARG A 96 12.58 17.40 -0.49
C ARG A 96 14.07 17.14 -0.31
N GLN A 97 14.86 18.20 -0.15
CA GLN A 97 16.31 18.10 0.08
C GLN A 97 16.64 17.37 1.39
N ASP A 98 15.72 17.38 2.35
CA ASP A 98 15.87 16.73 3.65
C ASP A 98 15.35 15.29 3.65
N LEU A 99 15.00 14.72 2.48
CA LEU A 99 14.37 13.40 2.37
C LEU A 99 15.14 12.42 1.47
N VAL A 100 15.46 11.24 2.00
CA VAL A 100 15.74 10.06 1.17
C VAL A 100 14.40 9.55 0.63
N VAL A 101 14.32 9.36 -0.69
CA VAL A 101 13.15 8.77 -1.35
C VAL A 101 13.52 7.41 -1.89
N GLU A 102 12.60 6.47 -1.71
CA GLU A 102 12.69 5.13 -2.25
C GLU A 102 11.41 4.82 -3.01
N ASP A 103 11.53 4.45 -4.29
CA ASP A 103 10.40 4.00 -5.10
C ASP A 103 10.29 2.46 -5.02
N VAL A 104 9.22 1.97 -4.42
CA VAL A 104 8.93 0.54 -4.24
C VAL A 104 7.91 0.01 -5.23
N ARG A 105 7.49 0.81 -6.22
CA ARG A 105 6.39 0.44 -7.13
C ARG A 105 6.62 -0.91 -7.80
N GLU A 106 7.79 -1.10 -8.41
CA GLU A 106 8.11 -2.34 -9.13
C GLU A 106 8.11 -3.57 -8.23
N ARG A 107 8.68 -3.46 -7.03
CA ARG A 107 8.71 -4.54 -6.03
C ARG A 107 7.31 -4.90 -5.54
N VAL A 108 6.46 -3.90 -5.32
CA VAL A 108 5.04 -4.13 -5.01
C VAL A 108 4.33 -4.81 -6.18
N LEU A 109 4.57 -4.37 -7.41
CA LEU A 109 3.94 -4.93 -8.60
C LEU A 109 4.35 -6.39 -8.82
N GLU A 110 5.62 -6.71 -8.66
CA GLU A 110 6.14 -8.08 -8.68
C GLU A 110 5.47 -8.97 -7.62
N ALA A 111 5.37 -8.48 -6.38
CA ALA A 111 4.66 -9.19 -5.31
C ALA A 111 3.19 -9.45 -5.68
N VAL A 112 2.49 -8.45 -6.22
CA VAL A 112 1.10 -8.61 -6.68
C VAL A 112 1.00 -9.64 -7.82
N ARG A 113 1.89 -9.59 -8.82
CA ARG A 113 1.92 -10.57 -9.92
C ARG A 113 2.05 -12.00 -9.40
N ARG A 114 2.98 -12.24 -8.47
CA ARG A 114 3.20 -13.57 -7.86
C ARG A 114 1.99 -14.03 -7.05
N VAL A 115 1.40 -13.15 -6.25
CA VAL A 115 0.19 -13.45 -5.47
C VAL A 115 -0.99 -13.77 -6.38
N VAL A 116 -1.22 -12.96 -7.41
CA VAL A 116 -2.31 -13.15 -8.38
C VAL A 116 -2.14 -14.45 -9.17
N ALA A 117 -0.91 -14.81 -9.54
CA ALA A 117 -0.63 -16.10 -10.17
C ALA A 117 -1.05 -17.26 -9.27
N LEU A 118 -0.68 -17.24 -7.99
CA LEU A 118 -1.05 -18.31 -7.05
C LEU A 118 -2.56 -18.35 -6.77
N VAL A 119 -3.25 -17.20 -6.72
CA VAL A 119 -4.72 -17.15 -6.62
C VAL A 119 -5.39 -17.72 -7.87
N ARG A 120 -4.82 -17.47 -9.06
CA ARG A 120 -5.30 -18.05 -10.32
C ARG A 120 -5.14 -19.57 -10.31
N ASP A 121 -3.96 -20.05 -9.92
CA ASP A 121 -3.64 -21.48 -9.88
C ASP A 121 -4.47 -22.24 -8.84
N SER A 122 -4.82 -21.60 -7.73
CA SER A 122 -5.67 -22.20 -6.70
C SER A 122 -7.15 -22.27 -7.09
N GLY A 123 -7.58 -21.50 -8.10
CA GLY A 123 -9.00 -21.35 -8.44
C GLY A 123 -9.84 -20.68 -7.35
N THR A 124 -9.20 -20.06 -6.34
CA THR A 124 -9.91 -19.47 -5.19
C THR A 124 -10.68 -18.22 -5.62
N ALA A 125 -11.98 -18.20 -5.35
CA ALA A 125 -12.83 -17.05 -5.66
C ALA A 125 -12.64 -15.94 -4.62
N ILE A 126 -12.18 -14.77 -5.07
CA ILE A 126 -12.05 -13.55 -4.26
C ILE A 126 -12.96 -12.47 -4.86
N PRO A 127 -13.77 -11.74 -4.06
CA PRO A 127 -14.64 -10.68 -4.56
C PRO A 127 -13.87 -9.58 -5.30
N ASP A 128 -14.39 -9.12 -6.45
CA ASP A 128 -13.83 -7.95 -7.11
C ASP A 128 -13.92 -6.72 -6.21
N GLY A 129 -12.83 -5.96 -6.13
CA GLY A 129 -12.76 -4.78 -5.29
C GLY A 129 -12.50 -5.05 -3.81
N ALA A 130 -12.24 -6.30 -3.40
CA ALA A 130 -11.84 -6.63 -2.04
C ALA A 130 -10.60 -5.82 -1.62
N PRO A 131 -10.58 -5.22 -0.41
CA PRO A 131 -9.37 -4.66 0.15
C PRO A 131 -8.29 -5.73 0.25
N MET A 132 -7.09 -5.39 -0.21
CA MET A 132 -5.93 -6.28 -0.18
C MET A 132 -4.79 -5.57 0.54
N ALA A 133 -4.05 -6.29 1.37
CA ALA A 133 -2.81 -5.80 1.95
C ALA A 133 -1.68 -6.79 1.63
N LEU A 134 -0.59 -6.28 1.07
CA LEU A 134 0.69 -6.98 1.16
C LEU A 134 1.26 -6.67 2.54
N SER A 135 1.21 -7.63 3.46
CA SER A 135 1.86 -7.53 4.76
C SER A 135 3.30 -7.95 4.60
N HIS A 136 4.24 -7.00 4.72
CA HIS A 136 5.68 -7.18 4.56
C HIS A 136 6.37 -6.73 5.85
N HIS A 137 6.42 -7.63 6.84
CA HIS A 137 6.78 -7.30 8.23
C HIS A 137 8.15 -6.66 8.36
N TYR A 138 9.11 -7.11 7.54
CA TYR A 138 10.49 -6.61 7.48
C TYR A 138 10.77 -5.72 6.26
N GLY A 139 9.73 -5.16 5.63
CA GLY A 139 9.85 -4.33 4.43
C GLY A 139 9.64 -5.12 3.13
N ILE A 140 9.29 -4.39 2.07
CA ILE A 140 8.83 -4.98 0.80
C ILE A 140 9.87 -5.89 0.15
N ASP A 141 11.17 -5.61 0.33
CA ASP A 141 12.25 -6.45 -0.21
C ASP A 141 12.25 -7.87 0.38
N ARG A 142 11.79 -8.00 1.63
CA ARG A 142 11.69 -9.28 2.34
C ARG A 142 10.29 -9.87 2.29
N PHE A 143 9.38 -9.32 1.48
CA PHE A 143 8.02 -9.81 1.37
C PHE A 143 8.00 -11.30 1.08
N GLY A 144 8.77 -11.79 0.11
CA GLY A 144 8.79 -13.21 -0.27
C GLY A 144 9.32 -14.17 0.81
N GLU A 145 10.05 -13.67 1.81
CA GLU A 145 10.53 -14.47 2.95
C GLU A 145 9.59 -14.38 4.15
N TRP A 146 9.14 -13.16 4.46
CA TRP A 146 8.43 -12.81 5.69
C TRP A 146 7.28 -11.84 5.40
N GLY A 147 6.12 -12.41 5.14
CA GLY A 147 4.94 -11.66 4.77
C GLY A 147 3.74 -12.54 4.48
N ALA A 148 2.67 -11.90 4.03
CA ALA A 148 1.50 -12.55 3.46
C ALA A 148 0.68 -11.55 2.65
N ALA A 149 -0.02 -12.00 1.62
CA ALA A 149 -1.09 -11.21 1.03
C ALA A 149 -2.42 -11.54 1.70
N LEU A 150 -3.12 -10.51 2.18
CA LEU A 150 -4.36 -10.61 2.93
C LEU A 150 -5.47 -9.95 2.12
N PHE A 151 -6.52 -10.70 1.80
CA PHE A 151 -7.72 -10.21 1.11
C PHE A 151 -8.88 -10.17 2.10
N ASP A 152 -9.36 -8.98 2.44
CA ASP A 152 -10.47 -8.82 3.37
C ASP A 152 -11.79 -9.07 2.64
N VAL A 153 -12.48 -10.16 2.98
CA VAL A 153 -13.78 -10.52 2.38
C VAL A 153 -14.91 -9.90 3.19
N VAL A 154 -14.88 -10.08 4.52
CA VAL A 154 -15.84 -9.47 5.44
C VAL A 154 -15.18 -9.25 6.81
N ASN A 155 -15.57 -8.19 7.51
CA ASN A 155 -15.21 -7.96 8.90
C ASN A 155 -16.37 -7.23 9.60
N ARG A 156 -17.20 -7.98 10.34
CA ARG A 156 -18.39 -7.50 11.07
C ARG A 156 -18.37 -8.10 12.48
N ALA A 157 -19.38 -8.88 12.87
CA ALA A 157 -19.34 -9.71 14.07
C ALA A 157 -18.44 -10.95 13.90
N TYR A 158 -18.13 -11.28 12.64
CA TYR A 158 -17.17 -12.30 12.23
C TYR A 158 -16.31 -11.72 11.09
N CYS A 159 -15.14 -12.30 10.88
CA CYS A 159 -14.24 -11.92 9.81
C CYS A 159 -13.94 -13.13 8.92
N LYS A 160 -13.80 -12.85 7.62
CA LYS A 160 -13.21 -13.78 6.66
C LYS A 160 -12.12 -13.05 5.89
N LYS A 161 -10.94 -13.65 5.83
CA LYS A 161 -9.88 -13.26 4.90
C LYS A 161 -9.52 -14.43 4.01
N VAL A 162 -9.07 -14.14 2.80
CA VAL A 162 -8.26 -15.10 2.03
C VAL A 162 -6.81 -14.68 2.22
N ILE A 163 -5.95 -15.62 2.60
CA ILE A 163 -4.53 -15.40 2.84
C ILE A 163 -3.75 -16.21 1.82
N VAL A 164 -2.74 -15.56 1.25
CA VAL A 164 -1.84 -16.17 0.28
C VAL A 164 -0.41 -16.07 0.80
N LEU A 165 0.23 -17.23 0.90
CA LEU A 165 1.67 -17.37 1.10
C LEU A 165 2.32 -17.83 -0.20
N LEU A 166 3.36 -17.11 -0.62
CA LEU A 166 4.22 -17.51 -1.72
C LEU A 166 5.13 -18.69 -1.32
N PRO A 167 5.68 -19.43 -2.29
CA PRO A 167 6.66 -20.47 -2.00
C PRO A 167 7.85 -19.96 -1.17
N GLY A 168 8.16 -20.67 -0.09
CA GLY A 168 9.21 -20.33 0.88
C GLY A 168 8.87 -19.22 1.87
N GLN A 169 7.67 -18.63 1.80
CA GLN A 169 7.25 -17.50 2.62
C GLN A 169 6.77 -17.96 4.00
N GLY A 170 7.18 -17.24 5.05
CA GLY A 170 6.67 -17.37 6.40
C GLY A 170 5.93 -16.12 6.87
N HIS A 171 5.05 -16.29 7.85
CA HIS A 171 4.45 -15.20 8.60
C HIS A 171 5.04 -15.19 10.02
N PRO A 172 5.57 -14.07 10.52
CA PRO A 172 6.22 -14.04 11.83
C PRO A 172 5.33 -14.51 12.97
N ARG A 173 5.96 -15.05 14.02
CA ARG A 173 5.29 -15.50 15.24
C ARG A 173 4.58 -14.35 15.95
N HIS A 174 3.30 -14.53 16.24
CA HIS A 174 2.45 -13.53 16.86
C HIS A 174 1.29 -14.19 17.60
N ARG A 175 0.57 -13.39 18.38
CA ARG A 175 -0.69 -13.78 19.02
C ARG A 175 -1.73 -12.69 18.87
N HIS A 176 -2.99 -13.09 18.99
CA HIS A 176 -4.12 -12.17 19.05
C HIS A 176 -4.63 -12.03 20.49
N ARG A 177 -4.92 -10.83 20.97
CA ARG A 177 -5.43 -10.66 22.36
C ARG A 177 -6.91 -11.04 22.48
N ARG A 178 -7.69 -10.85 21.41
CA ARG A 178 -9.14 -11.02 21.39
C ARG A 178 -9.61 -12.00 20.33
N LYS A 179 -8.96 -12.01 19.17
CA LYS A 179 -9.41 -12.78 18.01
C LYS A 179 -9.15 -14.27 18.21
N GLU A 180 -10.18 -15.07 17.96
CA GLU A 180 -10.06 -16.51 17.69
C GLU A 180 -10.16 -16.68 16.19
N GLU A 181 -9.27 -17.49 15.60
CA GLU A 181 -9.25 -17.70 14.16
C GLU A 181 -9.07 -19.16 13.78
N THR A 182 -9.72 -19.55 12.68
CA THR A 182 -9.58 -20.86 12.08
C THR A 182 -9.04 -20.70 10.67
N PHE A 183 -7.92 -21.36 10.38
CA PHE A 183 -7.36 -21.50 9.04
C PHE A 183 -7.96 -22.71 8.36
N HIS A 184 -8.55 -22.54 7.18
CA HIS A 184 -9.01 -23.60 6.30
C HIS A 184 -8.21 -23.56 4.99
N VAL A 185 -7.38 -24.58 4.76
CA VAL A 185 -6.48 -24.60 3.60
C VAL A 185 -7.26 -24.96 2.34
N LEU A 186 -7.11 -24.14 1.30
CA LEU A 186 -7.79 -24.34 0.00
C LEU A 186 -6.84 -24.89 -1.06
N HIS A 187 -5.57 -24.53 -0.99
CA HIS A 187 -4.56 -24.91 -1.98
C HIS A 187 -3.16 -24.90 -1.36
N GLY A 188 -2.30 -25.79 -1.83
CA GLY A 188 -0.91 -25.90 -1.40
C GLY A 188 -0.78 -26.54 -0.02
N THR A 189 0.25 -26.14 0.72
CA THR A 189 0.56 -26.75 2.03
C THR A 189 0.99 -25.69 3.03
N LEU A 190 0.45 -25.76 4.24
CA LEU A 190 0.72 -24.82 5.32
C LEU A 190 1.33 -25.57 6.50
N GLU A 191 2.54 -25.21 6.89
CA GLU A 191 3.10 -25.60 8.20
C GLU A 191 2.67 -24.55 9.22
N VAL A 192 1.97 -24.98 10.26
CA VAL A 192 1.57 -24.12 11.38
C VAL A 192 2.26 -24.61 12.64
N GLU A 193 2.86 -23.69 13.38
CA GLU A 193 3.36 -23.92 14.73
C GLU A 193 2.43 -23.19 15.71
N LEU A 194 1.80 -23.93 16.63
CA LEU A 194 1.04 -23.39 17.75
C LEU A 194 1.37 -24.20 19.02
N ASP A 195 1.53 -23.51 20.16
CA ASP A 195 1.91 -24.11 21.45
C ASP A 195 3.14 -25.04 21.39
N GLY A 196 4.13 -24.68 20.56
CA GLY A 196 5.36 -25.46 20.37
C GLY A 196 5.20 -26.73 19.54
N SER A 197 3.99 -27.03 19.04
CA SER A 197 3.71 -28.16 18.16
C SER A 197 3.62 -27.70 16.71
N ARG A 198 4.40 -28.33 15.83
CA ARG A 198 4.34 -28.12 14.38
C ARG A 198 3.43 -29.15 13.72
N ARG A 199 2.59 -28.67 12.82
CA ARG A 199 1.66 -29.48 12.03
C ARG A 199 1.66 -28.99 10.61
N GLN A 200 1.79 -29.92 9.68
CA GLN A 200 1.60 -29.66 8.26
C GLN A 200 0.14 -29.96 7.91
N VAL A 201 -0.52 -29.02 7.24
CA VAL A 201 -1.91 -29.16 6.79
C VAL A 201 -2.03 -28.81 5.31
N GLY A 202 -2.87 -29.56 4.61
CA GLY A 202 -3.16 -29.43 3.19
C GLY A 202 -4.64 -29.13 2.92
N PRO A 203 -5.06 -29.13 1.64
CA PRO A 203 -6.39 -28.71 1.24
C PRO A 203 -7.51 -29.50 1.93
N GLY A 204 -8.49 -28.78 2.49
CA GLY A 204 -9.62 -29.34 3.24
C GLY A 204 -9.35 -29.53 4.74
N GLU A 205 -8.11 -29.39 5.20
CA GLU A 205 -7.77 -29.46 6.63
C GLU A 205 -7.88 -28.08 7.30
N MET A 206 -8.12 -28.10 8.62
CA MET A 206 -8.37 -26.89 9.41
C MET A 206 -7.52 -26.81 10.68
N VAL A 207 -7.05 -25.61 11.03
CA VAL A 207 -6.32 -25.28 12.26
C VAL A 207 -7.06 -24.16 12.98
N THR A 208 -7.44 -24.36 14.23
CA THR A 208 -8.00 -23.27 15.07
C THR A 208 -6.93 -22.78 16.04
N VAL A 209 -6.82 -21.46 16.15
CA VAL A 209 -5.93 -20.75 17.07
C VAL A 209 -6.82 -19.95 18.03
N GLU A 210 -6.74 -20.30 19.31
CA GLU A 210 -7.48 -19.61 20.37
C GLU A 210 -6.85 -18.24 20.70
N PRO A 211 -7.62 -17.29 21.26
CA PRO A 211 -7.07 -16.02 21.70
C PRO A 211 -5.91 -16.21 22.69
N GLY A 212 -4.85 -15.42 22.53
CA GLY A 212 -3.64 -15.47 23.35
C GLY A 212 -2.62 -16.52 22.91
N VAL A 213 -3.00 -17.48 22.06
CA VAL A 213 -2.09 -18.52 21.58
C VAL A 213 -1.13 -17.95 20.53
N ALA A 214 0.17 -18.05 20.83
CA ALA A 214 1.22 -17.62 19.93
C ALA A 214 1.43 -18.66 18.82
N HIS A 215 1.36 -18.19 17.58
CA HIS A 215 1.42 -19.03 16.41
C HIS A 215 2.22 -18.38 15.29
N THR A 216 2.77 -19.23 14.42
CA THR A 216 3.46 -18.84 13.18
C THR A 216 3.08 -19.84 12.10
N PHE A 217 3.15 -19.42 10.83
CA PHE A 217 2.87 -20.32 9.73
C PHE A 217 3.77 -20.04 8.53
N ARG A 218 4.07 -21.08 7.77
CA ARG A 218 4.97 -21.05 6.61
C ARG A 218 4.45 -21.95 5.51
N SER A 219 4.83 -21.67 4.28
CA SER A 219 4.61 -22.60 3.18
C SER A 219 5.87 -22.72 2.31
N ASP A 220 6.31 -23.95 2.07
CA ASP A 220 7.44 -24.21 1.18
C ASP A 220 7.03 -24.15 -0.30
N ALA A 221 5.86 -24.68 -0.65
CA ALA A 221 5.34 -24.73 -2.02
C ALA A 221 4.36 -23.58 -2.36
N GLY A 222 4.03 -22.73 -1.38
CA GLY A 222 2.96 -21.74 -1.47
C GLY A 222 1.63 -22.30 -0.99
N ALA A 223 0.76 -21.43 -0.48
CA ALA A 223 -0.54 -21.80 0.04
C ALA A 223 -1.57 -20.69 -0.17
N VAL A 224 -2.82 -21.10 -0.40
CA VAL A 224 -4.00 -20.23 -0.31
C VAL A 224 -4.94 -20.84 0.72
N PHE A 225 -5.33 -20.06 1.71
CA PHE A 225 -6.19 -20.51 2.80
C PHE A 225 -7.13 -19.40 3.26
N GLU A 226 -8.22 -19.77 3.91
CA GLU A 226 -9.14 -18.82 4.50
C GLU A 226 -8.85 -18.68 5.99
N GLU A 227 -8.84 -17.45 6.48
CA GLU A 227 -8.98 -17.15 7.90
C GLU A 227 -10.47 -16.89 8.16
N ILE A 228 -11.10 -17.72 8.98
CA ILE A 228 -12.47 -17.52 9.47
C ILE A 228 -12.36 -17.26 10.96
N SER A 229 -12.74 -16.08 11.41
CA SER A 229 -12.44 -15.63 12.76
C SER A 229 -13.58 -14.83 13.37
N THR A 230 -13.46 -14.53 14.67
CA THR A 230 -14.17 -13.38 15.26
C THR A 230 -13.69 -12.06 14.62
N THR A 231 -14.28 -10.93 15.01
CA THR A 231 -13.94 -9.61 14.44
C THR A 231 -12.43 -9.33 14.50
N HIS A 232 -11.85 -8.93 13.37
CA HIS A 232 -10.46 -8.47 13.31
C HIS A 232 -10.36 -7.01 13.74
N TYR A 233 -9.51 -6.72 14.73
CA TYR A 233 -9.17 -5.36 15.16
C TYR A 233 -7.72 -4.99 14.77
N PRO A 234 -7.46 -3.78 14.27
CA PRO A 234 -6.12 -3.36 13.84
C PRO A 234 -5.03 -3.42 14.94
N ASP A 235 -5.43 -3.28 16.21
CA ASP A 235 -4.57 -3.24 17.39
C ASP A 235 -4.44 -4.58 18.13
N ASP A 236 -4.96 -5.67 17.55
CA ASP A 236 -5.06 -6.96 18.24
C ASP A 236 -3.88 -7.91 18.01
N SER A 237 -2.93 -7.56 17.14
CA SER A 237 -1.78 -8.43 16.83
C SER A 237 -0.54 -8.03 17.63
N GLU A 238 -0.01 -8.95 18.43
CA GLU A 238 1.26 -8.80 19.14
C GLU A 238 2.31 -9.74 18.55
N TYR A 239 3.37 -9.17 17.99
CA TYR A 239 4.49 -9.91 17.42
C TYR A 239 5.57 -10.11 18.48
N ASP A 240 6.21 -11.28 18.47
CA ASP A 240 7.34 -11.56 19.37
C ASP A 240 8.55 -10.68 19.04
N ASP A 241 8.75 -10.38 17.75
CA ASP A 241 9.75 -9.42 17.31
C ASP A 241 9.20 -7.98 17.44
N PRO A 242 9.75 -7.17 18.38
CA PRO A 242 9.24 -5.83 18.61
C PRO A 242 9.58 -4.86 17.47
N ALA A 243 10.50 -5.20 16.56
CA ALA A 243 10.77 -4.39 15.37
C ALA A 243 9.55 -4.32 14.43
N ILE A 244 8.77 -5.41 14.34
CA ILE A 244 7.54 -5.46 13.54
C ILE A 244 6.50 -4.50 14.10
N GLY A 245 6.31 -4.50 15.42
CA GLY A 245 5.37 -3.60 16.09
C GLY A 245 5.70 -2.12 15.88
N ARG A 246 7.00 -1.79 15.84
CA ARG A 246 7.50 -0.42 15.55
C ARG A 246 7.42 -0.03 14.07
N ASN A 247 7.35 -1.00 13.16
CA ASN A 247 7.26 -0.74 11.73
C ASN A 247 5.82 -0.36 11.33
N THR A 248 5.55 0.94 11.22
CA THR A 248 4.25 1.48 10.78
C THR A 248 4.01 1.32 9.28
N ALA A 249 5.07 1.07 8.49
CA ALA A 249 5.01 0.92 7.04
C ALA A 249 4.95 -0.55 6.57
N ARG A 250 4.69 -1.50 7.48
CA ARG A 250 4.71 -2.96 7.21
C ARG A 250 3.58 -3.49 6.30
N LYS A 251 2.72 -2.62 5.77
CA LYS A 251 1.61 -3.01 4.89
C LYS A 251 1.49 -2.06 3.71
N THR A 252 1.38 -2.63 2.51
CA THR A 252 0.97 -1.89 1.32
C THR A 252 -0.47 -2.22 0.97
N HIS A 253 -1.36 -1.23 1.09
CA HIS A 253 -2.78 -1.39 0.81
C HIS A 253 -3.13 -1.21 -0.67
N LEU A 254 -3.89 -2.14 -1.19
CA LEU A 254 -4.31 -2.28 -2.58
C LEU A 254 -5.81 -2.63 -2.61
N ARG A 255 -6.37 -2.58 -3.81
CA ARG A 255 -7.73 -3.08 -4.07
C ARG A 255 -7.62 -4.15 -5.14
N PHE A 256 -7.98 -5.37 -4.78
CA PHE A 256 -7.94 -6.49 -5.72
C PHE A 256 -8.90 -6.22 -6.87
N ARG A 257 -8.47 -6.57 -8.09
CA ARG A 257 -9.33 -6.55 -9.26
C ARG A 257 -9.38 -7.93 -9.88
N ARG A 258 -10.58 -8.47 -10.05
CA ARG A 258 -10.80 -9.81 -10.63
C ARG A 258 -10.18 -9.93 -12.01
N ARG A 259 -10.15 -8.85 -12.80
CA ARG A 259 -9.49 -8.83 -14.12
C ARG A 259 -8.01 -9.22 -14.08
N TRP A 260 -7.31 -9.03 -12.94
CA TRP A 260 -5.91 -9.46 -12.79
C TRP A 260 -5.74 -10.99 -12.90
N LEU A 261 -6.81 -11.75 -12.71
CA LEU A 261 -6.77 -13.19 -12.96
C LEU A 261 -6.69 -13.53 -14.47
N ALA A 262 -7.02 -12.59 -15.36
CA ALA A 262 -6.93 -12.75 -16.82
C ALA A 262 -5.85 -11.86 -17.47
N GLU A 263 -5.53 -10.73 -16.84
CA GLU A 263 -4.63 -9.68 -17.35
C GLU A 263 -3.50 -9.42 -16.35
N GLU A 264 -2.39 -8.82 -16.78
CA GLU A 264 -1.35 -8.41 -15.83
C GLU A 264 -1.82 -7.25 -14.92
N PRO A 265 -1.48 -7.29 -13.61
CA PRO A 265 -1.60 -6.13 -12.74
C PRO A 265 -0.78 -4.93 -13.25
N THR A 266 -1.26 -3.71 -12.98
CA THR A 266 -0.66 -2.41 -13.40
C THR A 266 -0.62 -1.39 -12.27
#